data_AF-A0A927DCG6-F1
#
_entry.id   AF-A0A927DCG6-F1
#
_cell.length_a   1.000
_cell.length_b   1.000
_cell.length_c   1.000
_cell.angle_alpha   90.00
_cell.angle_beta   90.00
_cell.angle_gamma   90.00
#
_symmetry.space_group_name_H-M   'P 1'
#
loop_
_entity.id
_entity.type
_entity.pdbx_description
1 polymer ?
#
loop_
_entity_poly.entity_id
_entity_poly.type
_entity_poly.pdbx_seq_one_letter_code
_entity_poly.pdbx_strand_id
1 'polypeptide(L)'
;MGSRLTYFIAIFGWSVATLLQGFATGLMSLIGLRAITGIFEAPAFPTNNRMVTSWFPEHERASAVGFYTSGQFVGPAFLTPLLIWIQELLSWHWVFIVTGGIGIIWSLIWFKVYQPPRLTKSISKAELDYIRDGGGLGGWRCAAEERGASTVIESGLEAGFSPQAGWRLPWTVRGNLDAVVLPDPVSELLNPGKGITALKAGFMTTVPFLAAFLASCCLVGWRISW
;
A
#
# COMPACT_ATOMS: atom_id res chain seq x y z
N MET A 1 -6.84 -15.34 10.72
CA MET A 1 -6.77 -14.09 11.53
C MET A 1 -7.69 -13.03 10.92
N GLY A 2 -8.34 -12.19 11.73
CA GLY A 2 -9.26 -11.17 11.22
C GLY A 2 -8.51 -10.03 10.52
N SER A 3 -9.07 -9.51 9.42
CA SER A 3 -8.46 -8.44 8.59
C SER A 3 -8.02 -7.22 9.40
N ARG A 4 -8.79 -6.83 10.42
CA ARG A 4 -8.43 -5.75 11.36
C ARG A 4 -7.11 -6.00 12.09
N LEU A 5 -6.94 -7.21 12.64
CA LEU A 5 -5.76 -7.55 13.43
C LEU A 5 -4.54 -7.73 12.52
N THR A 6 -4.72 -8.38 11.38
CA THR A 6 -3.64 -8.54 10.38
C THR A 6 -3.12 -7.20 9.90
N TYR A 7 -4.01 -6.25 9.56
CA TYR A 7 -3.62 -4.92 9.12
C TYR A 7 -2.95 -4.11 10.23
N PHE A 8 -3.43 -4.25 11.48
CA PHE A 8 -2.78 -3.62 12.63
C PHE A 8 -1.35 -4.14 12.84
N ILE A 9 -1.15 -5.46 12.86
CA ILE A 9 0.17 -6.08 13.04
C ILE A 9 1.11 -5.68 11.88
N ALA A 10 0.60 -5.64 10.66
CA ALA A 10 1.36 -5.23 9.48
C ALA A 10 1.86 -3.78 9.61
N ILE A 11 0.95 -2.81 9.84
CA ILE A 11 1.32 -1.39 9.96
C ILE A 11 2.23 -1.18 11.17
N PHE A 12 1.88 -1.76 12.33
CA PHE A 12 2.67 -1.59 13.55
C PHE A 12 4.07 -2.20 13.39
N GLY A 13 4.18 -3.43 12.87
CA GLY A 13 5.45 -4.12 12.67
C GLY A 13 6.36 -3.41 11.68
N TRP A 14 5.84 -2.99 10.52
CA TRP A 14 6.59 -2.19 9.56
C TRP A 14 7.02 -0.85 10.18
N SER A 15 6.12 -0.13 10.86
CA SER A 15 6.43 1.20 11.42
C SER A 15 7.49 1.14 12.52
N VAL A 16 7.47 0.10 13.37
CA VAL A 16 8.51 -0.13 14.39
C VAL A 16 9.85 -0.43 13.71
N ALA A 17 9.86 -1.29 12.69
CA ALA A 17 11.08 -1.58 11.94
C ALA A 17 11.63 -0.33 11.22
N THR A 18 10.77 0.53 10.67
CA THR A 18 11.17 1.82 10.08
C THR A 18 11.72 2.78 11.13
N LEU A 19 11.10 2.87 12.31
CA LEU A 19 11.62 3.71 13.40
C LEU A 19 13.02 3.24 13.84
N LEU A 20 13.23 1.92 13.93
CA LEU A 20 14.52 1.34 14.26
C LEU A 20 15.59 1.59 13.17
N GLN A 21 15.20 1.81 11.90
CA GLN A 21 16.16 2.19 10.85
C GLN A 21 16.82 3.54 11.15
N GLY A 22 16.13 4.43 11.85
CA GLY A 22 16.70 5.71 12.31
C GLY A 22 17.78 5.58 13.38
N PHE A 23 17.98 4.39 13.96
CA PHE A 23 19.03 4.10 14.93
C PHE A 23 20.03 3.05 14.42
N ALA A 24 19.91 2.65 13.15
CA ALA A 24 20.72 1.58 12.59
C ALA A 24 22.18 2.03 12.41
N THR A 25 23.10 1.33 13.07
CA THR A 25 24.54 1.51 12.89
C THR A 25 25.08 0.42 11.97
N GLY A 26 25.46 0.79 10.75
CA GLY A 26 26.07 -0.11 9.76
C GLY A 26 25.11 -0.70 8.73
N LEU A 27 25.68 -1.33 7.70
CA LEU A 27 24.94 -1.81 6.54
C LEU A 27 24.12 -3.08 6.84
N MET A 28 24.64 -3.98 7.69
CA MET A 28 23.95 -5.24 8.03
C MET A 28 22.68 -5.00 8.85
N SER A 29 22.68 -4.03 9.75
CA SER A 29 21.50 -3.66 10.54
C SER A 29 20.41 -3.05 9.65
N LEU A 30 20.78 -2.22 8.68
CA LEU A 30 19.85 -1.70 7.67
C LEU A 30 19.25 -2.80 6.80
N ILE A 31 20.04 -3.76 6.31
CA ILE A 31 19.54 -4.90 5.53
C ILE A 31 18.56 -5.72 6.36
N GLY A 32 18.90 -6.06 7.61
CA GLY A 32 18.03 -6.81 8.49
C GLY A 32 16.69 -6.10 8.74
N LEU A 33 16.73 -4.80 9.01
CA LEU A 33 15.52 -4.00 9.21
C LEU A 33 14.69 -3.88 7.93
N ARG A 34 15.31 -3.78 6.74
CA ARG A 34 14.62 -3.78 5.46
C ARG A 34 13.97 -5.13 5.12
N ALA A 35 14.60 -6.23 5.49
CA ALA A 35 13.99 -7.56 5.39
C ALA A 35 12.74 -7.66 6.28
N ILE A 36 12.83 -7.16 7.53
CA ILE A 36 11.71 -7.13 8.46
C ILE A 36 10.56 -6.27 7.92
N THR A 37 10.84 -5.08 7.38
CA THR A 37 9.78 -4.25 6.77
C THR A 37 9.09 -4.99 5.61
N GLY A 38 9.85 -5.69 4.76
CA GLY A 38 9.28 -6.49 3.67
C GLY A 38 8.37 -7.63 4.14
N ILE A 39 8.72 -8.30 5.25
CA ILE A 39 7.89 -9.36 5.84
C ILE A 39 6.54 -8.80 6.30
N PHE A 40 6.53 -7.63 6.95
CA PHE A 40 5.30 -7.01 7.43
C PHE A 40 4.48 -6.33 6.33
N GLU A 41 5.11 -5.95 5.22
CA GLU A 41 4.46 -5.35 4.06
C GLU A 41 3.78 -6.38 3.14
N ALA A 42 4.32 -7.61 3.06
CA ALA A 42 3.78 -8.69 2.23
C ALA A 42 2.25 -8.92 2.36
N PRO A 43 1.63 -8.95 3.56
CA PRO A 43 0.18 -9.14 3.70
C PRO A 43 -0.66 -7.89 3.38
N ALA A 44 -0.07 -6.73 3.05
CA ALA A 44 -0.81 -5.49 2.86
C ALA A 44 -1.80 -5.57 1.69
N PHE A 45 -1.34 -6.02 0.51
CA PHE A 45 -2.19 -6.17 -0.68
C PHE A 45 -3.34 -7.17 -0.51
N PRO A 46 -3.14 -8.41 -0.03
CA PRO A 46 -4.24 -9.35 0.15
C PRO A 46 -5.22 -8.89 1.23
N THR A 47 -4.73 -8.24 2.30
CA THR A 47 -5.60 -7.69 3.34
C THR A 47 -6.43 -6.53 2.80
N ASN A 48 -5.84 -5.63 2.01
CA ASN A 48 -6.58 -4.51 1.42
C ASN A 48 -7.68 -4.98 0.47
N ASN A 49 -7.39 -5.95 -0.39
CA ASN A 49 -8.40 -6.57 -1.25
C ASN A 49 -9.54 -7.19 -0.43
N ARG A 50 -9.21 -7.91 0.67
CA ARG A 50 -10.22 -8.49 1.56
C ARG A 50 -11.06 -7.44 2.30
N MET A 51 -10.48 -6.28 2.62
CA MET A 51 -11.22 -5.18 3.23
C MET A 51 -12.18 -4.55 2.22
N VAL A 52 -11.71 -4.25 1.00
CA VAL A 52 -12.55 -3.68 -0.05
C VAL A 52 -13.69 -4.61 -0.42
N THR A 53 -13.45 -5.91 -0.55
CA THR A 53 -14.53 -6.88 -0.84
C THR A 53 -15.54 -7.01 0.30
N SER A 54 -15.13 -6.71 1.54
CA SER A 54 -16.01 -6.74 2.71
C SER A 54 -16.83 -5.46 2.93
N TRP A 55 -16.41 -4.35 2.34
CA TRP A 55 -17.02 -3.02 2.54
C TRP A 55 -17.77 -2.53 1.31
N PHE A 56 -17.39 -2.96 0.10
CA PHE A 56 -17.98 -2.49 -1.15
C PHE A 56 -18.65 -3.63 -1.95
N PRO A 57 -19.81 -3.35 -2.55
CA PRO A 57 -20.48 -4.26 -3.47
C PRO A 57 -19.69 -4.41 -4.78
N GLU A 58 -19.91 -5.51 -5.50
CA GLU A 58 -19.08 -5.91 -6.65
C GLU A 58 -18.89 -4.82 -7.72
N HIS A 59 -19.94 -4.05 -8.01
CA HIS A 59 -19.90 -2.98 -9.02
C HIS A 59 -19.11 -1.74 -8.58
N GLU A 60 -18.91 -1.52 -7.28
CA GLU A 60 -18.16 -0.36 -6.74
C GLU A 60 -16.70 -0.69 -6.37
N ARG A 61 -16.35 -1.98 -6.29
CA ARG A 61 -14.99 -2.41 -5.91
C ARG A 61 -13.91 -1.83 -6.82
N ALA A 62 -14.15 -1.77 -8.14
CA ALA A 62 -13.18 -1.22 -9.09
C ALA A 62 -12.90 0.27 -8.84
N SER A 63 -13.95 1.04 -8.55
CA SER A 63 -13.83 2.47 -8.21
C SER A 63 -13.12 2.67 -6.86
N ALA A 64 -13.47 1.87 -5.84
CA ALA A 64 -12.80 1.90 -4.55
C ALA A 64 -11.30 1.55 -4.67
N VAL A 65 -10.97 0.57 -5.52
CA VAL A 65 -9.58 0.21 -5.83
C VAL A 65 -8.83 1.34 -6.53
N GLY A 66 -9.45 1.95 -7.53
CA GLY A 66 -8.89 3.10 -8.23
C GLY A 66 -8.65 4.30 -7.31
N PHE A 67 -9.53 4.52 -6.35
CA PHE A 67 -9.39 5.60 -5.38
C PHE A 67 -8.18 5.40 -4.46
N TYR A 68 -8.02 4.22 -3.84
CA TYR A 68 -6.87 4.01 -2.95
C TYR A 68 -5.54 3.93 -3.71
N THR A 69 -5.52 3.36 -4.92
CA THR A 69 -4.29 3.26 -5.72
C THR A 69 -3.82 4.62 -6.22
N SER A 70 -4.75 5.52 -6.59
CA SER A 70 -4.40 6.91 -6.93
C SER A 70 -3.85 7.66 -5.71
N GLY A 71 -4.45 7.48 -4.52
CA GLY A 71 -3.96 8.08 -3.28
C GLY A 71 -2.50 7.71 -2.93
N GLN A 72 -2.04 6.52 -3.34
CA GLN A 72 -0.66 6.06 -3.11
C GLN A 72 0.39 6.95 -3.80
N PHE A 73 0.05 7.64 -4.89
CA PHE A 73 0.97 8.56 -5.58
C PHE A 73 0.94 9.98 -4.97
N VAL A 74 -0.22 10.40 -4.45
CA VAL A 74 -0.39 11.71 -3.83
C VAL A 74 0.43 11.84 -2.55
N GLY A 75 0.46 10.79 -1.73
CA GLY A 75 1.21 10.78 -0.47
C GLY A 75 2.69 11.16 -0.67
N PRO A 76 3.47 10.39 -1.45
CA PRO A 76 4.85 10.71 -1.78
C PRO A 76 5.02 12.06 -2.46
N ALA A 77 4.07 12.51 -3.31
CA ALA A 77 4.17 13.82 -3.96
C ALA A 77 4.31 14.97 -2.95
N PHE A 78 3.58 14.91 -1.83
CA PHE A 78 3.65 15.96 -0.80
C PHE A 78 4.65 15.65 0.32
N LEU A 79 4.81 14.37 0.68
CA LEU A 79 5.68 13.97 1.78
C LEU A 79 7.16 13.98 1.37
N THR A 80 7.51 13.64 0.12
CA THR A 80 8.92 13.58 -0.31
C THR A 80 9.68 14.90 -0.13
N PRO A 81 9.14 16.08 -0.55
CA PRO A 81 9.80 17.36 -0.28
C PRO A 81 9.94 17.64 1.21
N LEU A 82 8.91 17.31 2.01
CA LEU A 82 8.91 17.52 3.46
C LEU A 82 9.99 16.67 4.13
N LEU A 83 10.13 15.40 3.73
CA LEU A 83 11.15 14.49 4.27
C LEU A 83 12.56 14.92 3.89
N ILE A 84 12.77 15.39 2.66
CA ILE A 84 14.07 15.94 2.22
C ILE A 84 14.40 17.21 3.01
N TRP A 85 13.42 18.07 3.24
CA TRP A 85 13.63 19.26 4.06
C TRP A 85 14.00 18.91 5.52
N ILE A 86 13.36 17.90 6.11
CA ILE A 86 13.73 17.37 7.42
C ILE A 86 15.16 16.78 7.41
N GLN A 87 15.52 16.05 6.36
CA GLN A 87 16.84 15.45 6.20
C GLN A 87 17.96 16.51 6.21
N GLU A 88 17.76 17.61 5.48
CA GLU A 88 18.72 18.72 5.39
C GLU A 88 18.90 19.45 6.73
N LEU A 89 17.84 19.54 7.56
CA LEU A 89 17.88 20.25 8.84
C LEU A 89 18.37 19.40 10.01
N LEU A 90 17.92 18.15 10.10
CA LEU A 90 18.00 17.34 11.31
C LEU A 90 18.83 16.06 11.15
N SER A 91 19.25 15.70 9.92
CA SER A 91 19.85 14.42 9.52
C SER A 91 18.82 13.38 9.03
N TRP A 92 19.31 12.43 8.23
CA TRP A 92 18.51 11.35 7.63
C TRP A 92 17.88 10.40 8.67
N HIS A 93 18.49 10.27 9.85
CA HIS A 93 17.95 9.46 10.95
C HIS A 93 16.54 9.91 11.37
N TRP A 94 16.29 11.23 11.36
CA TRP A 94 15.00 11.80 11.75
C TRP A 94 13.89 11.51 10.74
N VAL A 95 14.22 11.32 9.47
CA VAL A 95 13.26 10.91 8.44
C VAL A 95 12.62 9.57 8.84
N PHE A 96 13.44 8.62 9.28
CA PHE A 96 12.98 7.30 9.73
C PHE A 96 12.24 7.34 11.07
N ILE A 97 12.72 8.15 12.02
CA ILE A 97 12.07 8.30 13.33
C ILE A 97 10.68 8.94 13.20
N VAL A 98 10.55 10.01 12.40
CA VAL A 98 9.28 10.71 12.20
C VAL A 98 8.29 9.82 11.44
N THR A 99 8.70 9.21 10.34
CA THR A 99 7.82 8.35 9.54
C THR A 99 7.39 7.09 10.31
N GLY A 100 8.32 6.44 11.00
CA GLY A 100 8.01 5.30 11.86
C GLY A 100 7.11 5.67 13.04
N GLY A 101 7.34 6.82 13.68
CA GLY A 101 6.49 7.32 14.77
C GLY A 101 5.06 7.61 14.31
N ILE A 102 4.89 8.30 13.19
CA ILE A 102 3.58 8.56 12.58
C ILE A 102 2.86 7.24 12.24
N GLY A 103 3.58 6.27 11.67
CA GLY A 103 3.03 4.95 11.35
C GLY A 103 2.55 4.18 12.58
N ILE A 104 3.29 4.24 13.70
CA ILE A 104 2.86 3.65 14.98
C ILE A 104 1.58 4.31 15.49
N ILE A 105 1.51 5.64 15.50
CA ILE A 105 0.31 6.37 15.92
C ILE A 105 -0.88 5.99 15.03
N TRP A 106 -0.67 5.96 13.71
CA TRP A 106 -1.69 5.58 12.75
C TRP A 106 -2.20 4.15 12.96
N SER A 107 -1.31 3.20 13.28
CA SER A 107 -1.70 1.82 13.59
C SER A 107 -2.66 1.74 14.78
N LEU A 108 -2.45 2.57 15.82
CA LEU A 108 -3.30 2.61 17.01
C LEU A 108 -4.65 3.27 16.70
N ILE A 109 -4.64 4.35 15.90
CA ILE A 109 -5.86 5.00 15.42
C ILE A 109 -6.67 4.01 14.59
N TRP A 110 -6.03 3.34 13.64
CA TRP A 110 -6.65 2.31 12.82
C TRP A 110 -7.25 1.20 13.68
N PHE A 111 -6.50 0.70 14.67
CA PHE A 111 -7.00 -0.34 15.56
C PHE A 111 -8.24 0.10 16.32
N LYS A 112 -8.36 1.37 16.75
CA LYS A 112 -9.55 1.88 17.45
C LYS A 112 -10.73 2.16 16.52
N VAL A 113 -10.47 2.78 15.37
CA VAL A 113 -11.51 3.29 14.45
C VAL A 113 -12.04 2.19 13.55
N TYR A 114 -11.17 1.34 13.00
CA TYR A 114 -11.58 0.33 12.03
C TYR A 114 -12.31 -0.82 12.72
N GLN A 115 -13.55 -1.06 12.28
CA GLN A 115 -14.34 -2.23 12.64
C GLN A 115 -14.98 -2.80 11.38
N PRO A 116 -15.15 -4.14 11.26
CA PRO A 116 -15.93 -4.72 10.18
C PRO A 116 -17.33 -4.11 10.15
N PRO A 117 -17.98 -3.96 8.97
CA PRO A 117 -19.26 -3.26 8.84
C PRO A 117 -20.36 -3.84 9.75
N ARG A 118 -20.28 -5.14 10.08
CA ARG A 118 -21.17 -5.81 11.04
C ARG A 118 -21.05 -5.31 12.49
N LEU A 119 -19.87 -4.86 12.90
CA LEU A 119 -19.56 -4.40 14.25
C LEU A 119 -19.54 -2.88 14.35
N THR A 120 -19.49 -2.18 13.21
CA THR A 120 -19.49 -0.72 13.13
C THR A 120 -20.82 -0.16 13.63
N LYS A 121 -20.82 0.45 14.81
CA LYS A 121 -22.01 1.07 15.43
C LYS A 121 -22.63 2.22 14.61
N SER A 122 -21.90 2.78 13.65
CA SER A 122 -22.30 3.96 12.88
C SER A 122 -22.97 3.64 11.53
N ILE A 123 -23.11 2.35 11.16
CA ILE A 123 -23.67 1.98 9.85
C ILE A 123 -25.20 1.95 9.91
N SER A 124 -25.85 2.49 8.88
CA SER A 124 -27.31 2.39 8.74
C SER A 124 -27.71 0.97 8.34
N LYS A 125 -28.88 0.50 8.80
CA LYS A 125 -29.39 -0.83 8.40
C LYS A 125 -29.56 -0.94 6.87
N ALA A 126 -30.03 0.14 6.23
CA ALA A 126 -30.18 0.21 4.78
C ALA A 126 -28.85 0.07 4.03
N GLU A 127 -27.77 0.62 4.58
CA GLU A 127 -26.42 0.52 4.01
C GLU A 127 -25.83 -0.87 4.19
N LEU A 128 -26.08 -1.50 5.34
CA LEU A 128 -25.67 -2.87 5.60
C LEU A 128 -26.37 -3.87 4.65
N ASP A 129 -27.66 -3.66 4.40
CA ASP A 129 -28.44 -4.48 3.46
C ASP A 129 -28.00 -4.25 2.01
N TYR A 130 -27.68 -3.00 1.63
CA TYR A 130 -27.09 -2.68 0.33
C TYR A 130 -25.76 -3.41 0.07
N ILE A 131 -24.85 -3.38 1.05
CA ILE A 131 -23.57 -4.10 0.97
C ILE A 131 -23.81 -5.61 0.90
N ARG A 132 -24.82 -6.12 1.62
CA ARG A 132 -25.19 -7.54 1.61
C ARG A 132 -25.67 -8.00 0.24
N ASP A 133 -26.61 -7.27 -0.33
CA ASP A 133 -27.25 -7.63 -1.59
C ASP A 133 -26.27 -7.49 -2.77
N GLY A 134 -25.33 -6.54 -2.69
CA GLY A 134 -24.24 -6.39 -3.64
C GLY A 134 -23.04 -7.32 -3.43
N GLY A 135 -23.14 -8.34 -2.56
CA GLY A 135 -22.12 -9.38 -2.38
C GLY A 135 -20.93 -9.00 -1.48
N GLY A 136 -21.05 -7.92 -0.70
CA GLY A 136 -20.01 -7.37 0.18
C GLY A 136 -19.81 -8.08 1.53
N LEU A 137 -20.55 -9.14 1.86
CA LEU A 137 -20.39 -9.78 3.17
C LEU A 137 -19.45 -10.99 3.16
N GLY A 138 -18.15 -10.71 3.22
CA GLY A 138 -17.09 -11.69 3.58
C GLY A 138 -17.20 -12.25 5.02
N GLY A 139 -18.30 -12.01 5.74
CA GLY A 139 -18.50 -12.41 7.14
C GLY A 139 -19.28 -13.72 7.37
N TRP A 140 -19.87 -14.34 6.34
CA TRP A 140 -20.62 -15.60 6.48
C TRP A 140 -19.82 -16.86 6.09
N ARG A 141 -18.58 -16.70 5.60
CA ARG A 141 -17.75 -17.80 5.07
C ARG A 141 -16.49 -18.11 5.88
N CYS A 142 -16.40 -17.69 7.15
CA CYS A 142 -15.23 -17.99 7.98
C CYS A 142 -14.86 -19.49 8.07
N ALA A 143 -15.81 -20.42 7.87
CA ALA A 143 -15.56 -21.87 7.81
C ALA A 143 -15.37 -22.46 6.40
N ALA A 144 -15.67 -21.69 5.34
CA ALA A 144 -15.50 -22.09 3.94
C ALA A 144 -14.20 -21.53 3.33
N GLU A 145 -13.71 -20.40 3.86
CA GLU A 145 -12.55 -19.67 3.32
C GLU A 145 -11.21 -20.33 3.68
N GLU A 146 -11.08 -21.04 4.80
CA GLU A 146 -9.88 -21.86 5.08
C GLU A 146 -9.77 -23.07 4.16
N ARG A 147 -10.90 -23.68 3.77
CA ARG A 147 -10.95 -24.76 2.78
C ARG A 147 -10.79 -24.27 1.34
N GLY A 148 -11.23 -23.04 1.05
CA GLY A 148 -11.09 -22.42 -0.27
C GLY A 148 -9.73 -21.74 -0.48
N ALA A 149 -9.03 -21.29 0.56
CA ALA A 149 -7.71 -20.68 0.42
C ALA A 149 -6.67 -21.68 -0.10
N SER A 150 -6.71 -22.95 0.32
CA SER A 150 -5.86 -23.99 -0.26
C SER A 150 -6.22 -24.27 -1.72
N THR A 151 -7.51 -24.32 -2.05
CA THR A 151 -7.98 -24.55 -3.44
C THR A 151 -7.71 -23.35 -4.35
N VAL A 152 -7.74 -22.13 -3.85
CA VAL A 152 -7.45 -20.89 -4.61
C VAL A 152 -5.94 -20.70 -4.80
N ILE A 153 -5.10 -21.13 -3.84
CA ILE A 153 -3.65 -21.20 -4.05
C ILE A 153 -3.33 -22.23 -5.15
N GLU A 154 -3.95 -23.41 -5.13
CA GLU A 154 -3.81 -24.42 -6.20
C GLU A 154 -4.36 -23.90 -7.54
N SER A 155 -5.56 -23.34 -7.57
CA SER A 155 -6.18 -22.78 -8.79
C SER A 155 -5.44 -21.54 -9.32
N GLY A 156 -4.84 -20.75 -8.44
CA GLY A 156 -4.03 -19.58 -8.79
C GLY A 156 -2.64 -19.99 -9.31
N LEU A 157 -2.08 -21.08 -8.79
CA LEU A 157 -0.93 -21.76 -9.39
C LEU A 157 -1.29 -22.21 -10.80
N GLU A 158 -2.39 -22.95 -10.97
CA GLU A 158 -2.84 -23.46 -12.28
C GLU A 158 -3.22 -22.34 -13.27
N ALA A 159 -3.85 -21.27 -12.81
CA ALA A 159 -4.17 -20.10 -13.63
C ALA A 159 -2.92 -19.29 -14.00
N GLY A 160 -1.91 -19.25 -13.13
CA GLY A 160 -0.57 -18.71 -13.42
C GLY A 160 0.15 -19.48 -14.52
N PHE A 161 -0.16 -20.77 -14.67
CA PHE A 161 0.31 -21.63 -15.76
C PHE A 161 -0.66 -21.70 -16.96
N SER A 162 -1.72 -20.88 -16.99
CA SER A 162 -2.59 -20.79 -18.18
C SER A 162 -1.84 -20.15 -19.35
N PRO A 163 -2.08 -20.57 -20.61
CA PRO A 163 -1.38 -20.03 -21.79
C PRO A 163 -1.53 -18.51 -21.97
N GLN A 164 -2.58 -17.92 -21.39
CA GLN A 164 -2.86 -16.48 -21.45
C GLN A 164 -2.20 -15.68 -20.30
N ALA A 165 -1.90 -16.32 -19.18
CA ALA A 165 -1.20 -15.70 -18.05
C ALA A 165 0.32 -15.64 -18.26
N GLY A 166 0.87 -16.57 -19.04
CA GLY A 166 2.32 -16.69 -19.27
C GLY A 166 3.00 -15.44 -19.86
N TRP A 167 2.29 -14.61 -20.62
CA TRP A 167 2.83 -13.32 -21.10
C TRP A 167 2.53 -12.16 -20.15
N ARG A 168 1.40 -12.16 -19.44
CA ARG A 168 1.00 -11.07 -18.53
C ARG A 168 1.77 -11.07 -17.21
N LEU A 169 2.13 -12.24 -16.69
CA LEU A 169 2.92 -12.36 -15.46
C LEU A 169 4.29 -11.66 -15.59
N PRO A 170 5.08 -11.90 -16.65
CA PRO A 170 6.33 -11.16 -16.85
C PRO A 170 6.15 -9.64 -16.85
N TRP A 171 5.12 -9.11 -17.51
CA TRP A 171 4.86 -7.65 -17.54
C TRP A 171 4.43 -7.09 -16.18
N THR A 172 3.59 -7.79 -15.43
CA THR A 172 3.13 -7.36 -14.11
C THR A 172 4.21 -7.48 -13.05
N VAL A 173 5.02 -8.53 -13.10
CA VAL A 173 6.22 -8.69 -12.27
C VAL A 173 7.25 -7.62 -12.63
N ARG A 174 7.48 -7.37 -13.92
CA ARG A 174 8.41 -6.35 -14.40
C ARG A 174 8.02 -4.95 -13.96
N GLY A 175 6.75 -4.57 -14.08
CA GLY A 175 6.27 -3.24 -13.65
C GLY A 175 6.41 -3.01 -12.13
N ASN A 176 6.15 -4.04 -11.30
CA ASN A 176 6.39 -3.95 -9.87
C ASN A 176 7.89 -3.96 -9.52
N LEU A 177 8.70 -4.74 -10.24
CA LEU A 177 10.15 -4.72 -10.07
C LEU A 177 10.74 -3.38 -10.46
N ASP A 178 10.32 -2.80 -11.58
CA ASP A 178 10.82 -1.51 -12.04
C ASP A 178 10.46 -0.40 -11.03
N ALA A 179 9.29 -0.45 -10.38
CA ALA A 179 8.91 0.49 -9.33
C ALA A 179 9.75 0.36 -8.03
N VAL A 180 10.36 -0.79 -7.76
CA VAL A 180 11.14 -1.07 -6.53
C VAL A 180 12.65 -1.02 -6.78
N VAL A 181 13.09 -1.37 -7.98
CA VAL A 181 14.50 -1.53 -8.36
C VAL A 181 15.02 -0.33 -9.13
N LEU A 182 14.17 0.40 -9.86
CA LEU A 182 14.64 1.64 -10.48
C LEU A 182 14.99 2.66 -9.39
N PRO A 183 16.06 3.44 -9.60
CA PRO A 183 16.39 4.52 -8.69
C PRO A 183 15.16 5.43 -8.56
N ASP A 184 14.71 5.67 -7.33
CA ASP A 184 13.64 6.63 -7.06
C ASP A 184 13.95 7.94 -7.81
N PRO A 185 12.96 8.65 -8.38
CA PRO A 185 13.17 9.87 -9.16
C PRO A 185 14.07 10.89 -8.44
N VAL A 186 14.06 10.85 -7.10
CA VAL A 186 14.92 11.65 -6.22
C VAL A 186 16.40 11.31 -6.43
N SER A 187 16.77 10.04 -6.37
CA SER A 187 18.16 9.56 -6.50
C SER A 187 18.73 9.84 -7.89
N GLU A 188 17.90 9.74 -8.93
CA GLU A 188 18.27 10.07 -10.30
C GLU A 188 18.51 11.57 -10.51
N LEU A 189 17.78 12.44 -9.78
CA LEU A 189 17.99 13.89 -9.80
C LEU A 189 19.22 14.31 -8.97
N LEU A 190 19.55 13.56 -7.92
CA LEU A 190 20.72 13.74 -7.08
C LEU A 190 22.02 13.20 -7.69
N ASN A 191 21.97 12.65 -8.91
CA ASN A 191 23.17 12.15 -9.59
C ASN A 191 24.25 13.25 -9.71
N PRO A 192 25.53 12.97 -9.35
CA PRO A 192 26.59 13.97 -9.33
C PRO A 192 26.77 14.75 -10.63
N GLY A 193 26.42 14.13 -11.77
CA GLY A 193 26.49 14.76 -13.09
C GLY A 193 25.44 15.84 -13.37
N LYS A 194 24.40 16.00 -12.53
CA LYS A 194 23.31 16.98 -12.75
C LYS A 194 23.46 18.27 -11.93
N GLY A 195 24.31 18.28 -10.90
CA GLY A 195 24.58 19.47 -10.08
C GLY A 195 23.34 20.04 -9.35
N ILE A 196 22.30 19.25 -9.15
CA ILE A 196 21.04 19.69 -8.54
C ILE A 196 21.14 19.57 -7.02
N THR A 197 20.88 20.67 -6.29
CA THR A 197 20.79 20.67 -4.83
C THR A 197 19.63 19.80 -4.34
N ALA A 198 19.81 19.10 -3.22
CA ALA A 198 18.82 18.18 -2.67
C ALA A 198 17.42 18.80 -2.47
N LEU A 199 17.36 20.05 -2.01
CA LEU A 199 16.10 20.77 -1.85
C LEU A 199 15.38 20.99 -3.19
N LYS A 200 16.11 21.33 -4.26
CA LYS A 200 15.56 21.47 -5.61
C LYS A 200 15.13 20.13 -6.19
N ALA A 201 15.92 19.06 -5.95
CA ALA A 201 15.56 17.71 -6.33
C ALA A 201 14.24 17.28 -5.68
N GLY A 202 14.05 17.56 -4.39
CA GLY A 202 12.82 17.25 -3.67
C GLY A 202 11.57 17.93 -4.24
N PHE A 203 11.65 19.18 -4.68
CA PHE A 203 10.51 19.83 -5.35
C PHE A 203 10.27 19.28 -6.76
N MET A 204 11.34 18.93 -7.48
CA MET A 204 11.22 18.37 -8.84
C MET A 204 10.62 16.96 -8.85
N THR A 205 10.71 16.21 -7.76
CA THR A 205 10.16 14.84 -7.67
C THR A 205 8.66 14.82 -7.48
N THR A 206 8.05 15.94 -7.09
CA THR A 206 6.59 16.06 -7.01
C THR A 206 5.92 15.92 -8.39
N VAL A 207 6.61 16.35 -9.45
CA VAL A 207 6.10 16.34 -10.83
C VAL A 207 5.79 14.93 -11.34
N PRO A 208 6.72 13.94 -11.30
CA PRO A 208 6.41 12.58 -11.73
C PRO A 208 5.32 11.90 -10.87
N PHE A 209 5.27 12.16 -9.56
CA PHE A 209 4.22 11.60 -8.70
C PHE A 209 2.84 12.20 -9.01
N LEU A 210 2.75 13.51 -9.25
CA LEU A 210 1.50 14.16 -9.66
C LEU A 210 1.07 13.72 -11.06
N ALA A 211 2.02 13.54 -11.99
CA ALA A 211 1.72 12.99 -13.32
C ALA A 211 1.18 11.56 -13.22
N ALA A 212 1.78 10.71 -12.37
CA ALA A 212 1.29 9.36 -12.10
C ALA A 212 -0.10 9.34 -11.46
N PHE A 213 -0.37 10.28 -10.54
CA PHE A 213 -1.70 10.46 -9.95
C PHE A 213 -2.74 10.84 -11.00
N LEU A 214 -2.47 11.87 -11.82
CA LEU A 214 -3.38 12.32 -12.87
C LEU A 214 -3.62 11.22 -13.91
N ALA A 215 -2.57 10.51 -14.33
CA ALA A 215 -2.70 9.36 -15.22
C ALA A 215 -3.59 8.26 -14.61
N SER A 216 -3.41 7.96 -13.32
CA SER A 216 -4.22 6.97 -12.61
C SER A 216 -5.69 7.40 -12.51
N CYS A 217 -5.96 8.66 -12.16
CA CYS A 217 -7.32 9.20 -12.12
C CYS A 217 -7.99 9.18 -13.50
N CYS A 218 -7.27 9.56 -14.56
CA CYS A 218 -7.78 9.51 -15.93
C CYS A 218 -8.08 8.08 -16.39
N LEU A 219 -7.22 7.11 -16.07
CA LEU A 219 -7.42 5.71 -16.42
C LEU A 219 -8.61 5.08 -15.68
N VAL A 220 -8.73 5.39 -14.38
CA VAL A 220 -9.87 4.92 -13.56
C VAL A 220 -11.17 5.56 -14.05
N GLY A 221 -11.18 6.88 -14.28
CA GLY A 221 -12.35 7.59 -14.80
C GLY A 221 -12.78 7.11 -16.19
N TRP A 222 -11.82 6.88 -17.08
CA TRP A 222 -12.09 6.35 -18.42
C TRP A 222 -12.70 4.95 -18.35
N ARG A 223 -12.14 4.05 -17.54
CA ARG A 223 -12.63 2.67 -17.45
C ARG A 223 -13.98 2.50 -16.75
N ILE A 224 -14.40 3.47 -15.94
CA ILE A 224 -15.75 3.48 -15.31
C ILE A 224 -16.80 4.03 -16.30
N SER A 225 -16.39 4.83 -17.28
CA SER A 225 -17.31 5.45 -18.26
C SER A 225 -17.70 4.59 -19.46
N TRP A 226 -17.10 3.40 -19.61
CA TRP A 226 -17.38 2.41 -20.67
C TRP A 226 -17.88 1.10 -20.08
#